data_AF-A0A7W1QLM0-F1
#
_entry.id   AF-A0A7W1QLM0-F1
#
_cell.length_a   1.000
_cell.length_b   1.000
_cell.length_c   1.000
_cell.angle_alpha   90.00
_cell.angle_beta   90.00
_cell.angle_gamma   90.00
#
_symmetry.space_group_name_H-M   'P 1'
#
loop_
_entity.id
_entity.type
_entity.pdbx_description
1 polymer ?
#
loop_
_entity_poly.entity_id
_entity_poly.type
_entity_poly.pdbx_seq_one_letter_code
_entity_poly.pdbx_strand_id
1 'polypeptide(L)'
;MTTKVVMEALSPTMEEGRLVEWKKQEGETVAVGDVLAEVETDKAVMELVARAAGTLLKHVIEAGATVPVSDLVAVIGEPGEDVSGTAEQAGSGAAGQRVSKEAQATQPSPGKNQPVAMPPTPPAAAAGEERRPAEKPPAREGNGAKAAPTRVKASPLARRIAAERGVDLVGVTGSGPEGRVVARDL
;
A
#
# COMPACT_ATOMS: atom_id res chain seq x y z
N MET A 1 1.91 -4.84 32.18
CA MET A 1 1.47 -3.56 31.61
C MET A 1 1.58 -3.61 30.09
N THR A 2 0.46 -3.69 29.38
CA THR A 2 0.44 -3.74 27.91
C THR A 2 0.67 -2.37 27.26
N THR A 3 1.67 -2.29 26.38
CA THR A 3 1.88 -1.19 25.44
C THR A 3 1.32 -1.58 24.07
N LYS A 4 0.48 -0.70 23.49
CA LYS A 4 -0.04 -0.87 22.13
C LYS A 4 0.99 -0.41 21.10
N VAL A 5 1.34 -1.28 20.17
CA VAL A 5 2.12 -0.92 18.97
C VAL A 5 1.13 -0.48 17.91
N VAL A 6 1.23 0.77 17.48
CA VAL A 6 0.39 1.34 16.41
C VAL A 6 1.22 1.61 15.16
N MET A 7 0.58 1.67 14.01
CA MET A 7 1.22 2.05 12.74
C MET A 7 1.64 3.52 12.82
N GLU A 8 2.95 3.80 12.91
CA GLU A 8 3.45 5.18 12.97
C GLU A 8 3.59 5.83 11.59
N ALA A 9 3.59 7.17 11.56
CA ALA A 9 3.73 7.94 10.33
C ALA A 9 5.20 7.96 9.87
N LEU A 10 5.63 6.92 9.16
CA LEU A 10 6.98 6.79 8.57
C LEU A 10 7.26 7.84 7.46
N SER A 11 6.28 8.67 7.10
CA SER A 11 6.45 9.85 6.25
C SER A 11 5.37 10.92 6.54
N PRO A 12 5.67 12.22 6.34
CA PRO A 12 4.76 13.33 6.71
C PRO A 12 3.48 13.43 5.86
N THR A 13 3.33 12.60 4.84
CA THR A 13 2.14 12.48 3.98
C THR A 13 1.61 11.05 3.93
N MET A 14 1.90 10.24 4.94
CA MET A 14 1.47 8.84 5.04
C MET A 14 0.09 8.76 5.70
N GLU A 15 -0.90 8.23 4.97
CA GLU A 15 -2.25 7.95 5.50
C GLU A 15 -2.42 6.47 5.90
N GLU A 16 -1.76 5.57 5.16
CA GLU A 16 -1.76 4.12 5.36
C GLU A 16 -0.39 3.51 5.00
N GLY A 17 -0.09 2.34 5.56
CA GLY A 17 1.10 1.54 5.30
C GLY A 17 0.78 0.06 5.26
N ARG A 18 1.50 -0.70 4.44
CA ARG A 18 1.26 -2.14 4.26
C ARG A 18 2.33 -2.95 4.96
N LEU A 19 1.93 -3.80 5.91
CA LEU A 19 2.86 -4.72 6.55
C LEU A 19 3.36 -5.74 5.51
N VAL A 20 4.68 -5.85 5.33
CA VAL A 20 5.28 -6.79 4.36
C VAL A 20 5.58 -8.12 5.04
N GLU A 21 6.37 -8.09 6.11
CA GLU A 21 6.85 -9.26 6.84
C GLU A 21 7.06 -8.91 8.32
N TRP A 22 6.67 -9.82 9.22
CA TRP A 22 7.01 -9.76 10.64
C TRP A 22 8.44 -10.26 10.86
N LYS A 23 9.32 -9.43 11.43
CA LYS A 23 10.68 -9.82 11.84
C LYS A 23 10.74 -10.44 13.23
N LYS A 24 9.70 -10.20 14.05
CA LYS A 24 9.53 -10.75 15.40
C LYS A 24 8.28 -11.62 15.46
N GLN A 25 8.22 -12.53 16.42
CA GLN A 25 7.11 -13.46 16.60
C GLN A 25 6.43 -13.29 17.96
N GLU A 26 5.19 -13.76 18.04
CA GLU A 26 4.43 -13.83 19.29
C GLU A 26 5.18 -14.67 20.33
N GLY A 27 5.42 -14.09 21.51
CA GLY A 27 6.25 -14.66 22.57
C GLY A 27 7.72 -14.22 22.59
N GLU A 28 8.22 -13.49 21.58
CA GLU A 28 9.61 -13.02 21.57
C GLU A 28 9.82 -11.75 22.41
N THR A 29 10.97 -11.64 23.09
CA THR A 29 11.40 -10.44 23.80
C THR A 29 11.90 -9.38 22.80
N VAL A 30 11.38 -8.16 22.93
CA VAL A 30 11.70 -7.01 22.09
C VAL A 30 12.23 -5.85 22.94
N ALA A 31 13.19 -5.11 22.40
CA ALA A 31 13.83 -3.96 23.06
C ALA A 31 13.47 -2.64 22.36
N VAL A 32 13.65 -1.50 23.04
CA VAL A 32 13.50 -0.19 22.37
C VAL A 32 14.56 -0.06 21.27
N GLY A 33 14.13 0.16 20.02
CA GLY A 33 15.02 0.19 18.86
C GLY A 33 15.12 -1.14 18.08
N ASP A 34 14.46 -2.20 18.54
CA ASP A 34 14.43 -3.51 17.88
C ASP A 34 13.39 -3.53 16.74
N VAL A 35 13.69 -4.16 15.59
CA VAL A 35 12.81 -4.15 14.42
C VAL A 35 11.70 -5.19 14.57
N LEU A 36 10.44 -4.75 14.51
CA LEU A 36 9.26 -5.62 14.64
C LEU A 36 8.84 -6.20 13.28
N ALA A 37 8.82 -5.36 12.24
CA ALA A 37 8.31 -5.71 10.92
C ALA A 37 8.82 -4.76 9.83
N GLU A 38 8.71 -5.16 8.56
CA GLU A 38 8.85 -4.26 7.41
C GLU A 38 7.47 -3.71 6.98
N VAL A 39 7.42 -2.43 6.60
CA VAL A 39 6.22 -1.72 6.13
C VAL A 39 6.51 -1.07 4.78
N GLU A 40 5.73 -1.47 3.76
CA GLU A 40 5.71 -0.90 2.41
C GLU A 40 4.82 0.35 2.38
N THR A 41 5.32 1.41 1.76
CA THR A 41 4.62 2.69 1.54
C THR A 41 4.78 3.11 0.06
N ASP A 42 4.00 4.11 -0.38
CA ASP A 42 4.14 4.69 -1.73
C ASP A 42 5.57 5.23 -2.02
N LYS A 43 6.40 5.49 -1.00
CA LYS A 43 7.76 6.05 -1.17
C LYS A 43 8.88 5.03 -1.00
N ALA A 44 8.77 4.11 -0.05
CA ALA A 44 9.80 3.15 0.31
C ALA A 44 9.22 2.00 1.15
N VAL A 45 9.96 0.88 1.22
CA VAL A 45 9.84 -0.06 2.35
C VAL A 45 10.69 0.50 3.50
N MET A 46 10.14 0.49 4.72
CA MET A 46 10.76 1.02 5.93
C MET A 46 10.49 0.09 7.11
N GLU A 47 11.37 0.11 8.10
CA GLU A 47 11.30 -0.78 9.27
C GLU A 47 10.40 -0.17 10.37
N LEU A 48 9.43 -0.94 10.86
CA LEU A 48 8.63 -0.60 12.03
C LEU A 48 9.40 -1.00 13.29
N VAL A 49 9.75 -0.02 14.12
CA VAL A 49 10.68 -0.19 15.24
C VAL A 49 9.94 -0.18 16.58
N ALA A 50 10.32 -1.08 17.49
CA ALA A 50 9.76 -1.15 18.83
C ALA A 50 10.06 0.13 19.64
N ARG A 51 9.00 0.87 19.98
CA ARG A 51 9.08 2.08 20.81
C ARG A 51 9.15 1.80 22.32
N ALA A 52 8.83 0.57 22.73
CA ALA A 52 8.85 0.08 24.11
C ALA A 52 9.51 -1.31 24.16
N ALA A 53 10.08 -1.67 25.31
CA ALA A 53 10.61 -3.00 25.57
C ALA A 53 9.58 -3.88 26.31
N GLY A 54 9.66 -5.20 26.10
CA GLY A 54 8.78 -6.19 26.72
C GLY A 54 8.78 -7.50 25.93
N THR A 55 7.72 -8.30 26.05
CA THR A 55 7.44 -9.45 25.20
C THR A 55 6.37 -9.07 24.18
N LEU A 56 6.55 -9.44 22.91
CA LEU A 56 5.54 -9.27 21.85
C LEU A 56 4.41 -10.27 22.07
N LEU A 57 3.29 -9.85 22.65
CA LEU A 57 2.24 -10.76 23.15
C LEU A 57 1.33 -11.28 22.04
N LYS A 58 1.00 -10.42 21.07
CA LYS A 58 0.10 -10.76 19.96
C LYS A 58 0.30 -9.85 18.75
N HIS A 59 0.28 -10.45 17.56
CA HIS A 59 0.08 -9.75 16.29
C HIS A 59 -1.42 -9.54 16.10
N VAL A 60 -1.83 -8.29 15.83
CA VAL A 60 -3.25 -7.96 15.60
C VAL A 60 -3.57 -7.93 14.09
N ILE A 61 -2.53 -7.84 13.26
CA ILE A 61 -2.60 -7.88 11.79
C ILE A 61 -1.65 -8.96 11.22
N GLU A 62 -2.01 -9.50 10.07
CA GLU A 62 -1.17 -10.48 9.34
C GLU A 62 -0.25 -9.79 8.32
N ALA A 63 0.83 -10.48 7.93
CA ALA A 63 1.72 -10.04 6.86
C ALA A 63 0.97 -9.91 5.52
N GLY A 64 1.26 -8.85 4.77
CA GLY A 64 0.59 -8.48 3.52
C GLY A 64 -0.60 -7.51 3.68
N ALA A 65 -1.08 -7.26 4.91
CA ALA A 65 -2.24 -6.39 5.19
C ALA A 65 -1.90 -4.88 5.15
N THR A 66 -2.85 -4.07 4.70
CA THR A 66 -2.75 -2.60 4.72
C THR A 66 -3.44 -2.00 5.94
N VAL A 67 -2.81 -1.01 6.56
CA VAL A 67 -3.13 -0.50 7.90
C VAL A 67 -3.12 1.04 7.88
N PRO A 68 -4.17 1.72 8.38
CA PRO A 68 -4.13 3.18 8.49
C PRO A 68 -3.18 3.61 9.62
N VAL A 69 -2.59 4.81 9.48
CA VAL A 69 -1.71 5.39 10.51
C VAL A 69 -2.50 5.62 11.81
N SER A 70 -1.86 5.33 12.94
CA SER A 70 -2.41 5.27 14.32
C SER A 70 -3.26 4.03 14.65
N ASP A 71 -3.52 3.12 13.70
CA ASP A 71 -4.25 1.88 14.00
C ASP A 71 -3.34 0.80 14.65
N LEU A 72 -3.94 -0.19 15.29
CA LEU A 72 -3.28 -1.16 16.18
C LEU A 72 -2.67 -2.32 15.40
N VAL A 73 -1.34 -2.44 15.48
CA VAL A 73 -0.52 -3.42 14.76
C VAL A 73 -0.21 -4.64 15.63
N ALA A 74 0.19 -4.42 16.89
CA ALA A 74 0.49 -5.47 17.86
C ALA A 74 0.36 -4.99 19.31
N VAL A 75 0.52 -5.91 20.26
CA VAL A 75 0.61 -5.60 21.69
C VAL A 75 1.93 -6.14 22.25
N ILE A 76 2.69 -5.29 22.93
CA ILE A 76 3.87 -5.65 23.72
C ILE A 76 3.47 -5.56 25.20
N GLY A 77 3.95 -6.45 26.06
CA GLY A 77 3.64 -6.44 27.49
C GLY A 77 4.44 -7.46 28.28
N GLU A 78 3.89 -7.90 29.41
CA GLU A 78 4.54 -8.89 30.27
C GLU A 78 4.08 -10.32 29.92
N PRO A 79 4.97 -11.34 29.96
CA PRO A 79 4.65 -12.69 29.53
C PRO A 79 3.53 -13.30 30.38
N GLY A 80 2.39 -13.60 29.74
CA GLY A 80 1.17 -14.11 30.39
C GLY A 80 0.06 -13.09 30.61
N GLU A 81 0.24 -11.83 30.21
CA GLU A 81 -0.80 -10.80 30.25
C GLU A 81 -1.81 -11.00 29.09
N ASP A 82 -3.11 -11.15 29.39
CA ASP A 82 -4.13 -11.46 28.36
C ASP A 82 -4.48 -10.24 27.50
N VAL A 83 -4.35 -10.39 26.18
CA VAL A 83 -4.54 -9.33 25.18
C VAL A 83 -5.78 -9.52 24.30
N SER A 84 -6.64 -10.50 24.60
CA SER A 84 -7.76 -10.92 23.75
C SER A 84 -8.70 -9.75 23.41
N GLY A 85 -9.14 -9.00 24.42
CA GLY A 85 -10.01 -7.83 24.25
C GLY A 85 -9.34 -6.61 23.61
N THR A 86 -8.02 -6.63 23.39
CA THR A 86 -7.30 -5.55 22.68
C THR A 86 -7.27 -5.80 21.16
N ALA A 87 -7.28 -7.06 20.72
CA ALA A 87 -7.28 -7.40 19.29
C ALA A 87 -8.57 -6.99 18.55
N GLU A 88 -9.73 -7.05 19.22
CA GLU A 88 -11.02 -6.63 18.62
C GLU A 88 -11.07 -5.14 18.24
N GLN A 89 -10.22 -4.29 18.81
CA GLN A 89 -10.23 -2.85 18.55
C GLN A 89 -9.70 -2.46 17.16
N ALA A 90 -8.79 -3.23 16.56
CA ALA A 90 -8.29 -2.98 15.20
C ALA A 90 -9.32 -3.32 14.11
N GLY A 91 -10.20 -4.29 14.38
CA GLY A 91 -11.21 -4.73 13.41
C GLY A 91 -12.28 -3.68 13.10
N SER A 92 -12.49 -2.70 13.99
CA SER A 92 -13.59 -1.74 13.90
C SER A 92 -13.40 -0.64 12.84
N GLY A 93 -12.23 -0.56 12.18
CA GLY A 93 -11.99 0.37 11.07
C GLY A 93 -12.42 -0.14 9.69
N ALA A 94 -12.47 -1.47 9.48
CA ALA A 94 -12.44 -2.07 8.14
C ALA A 94 -13.51 -3.17 7.93
N ALA A 95 -14.77 -2.76 7.78
CA ALA A 95 -15.83 -3.63 7.24
C ALA A 95 -15.63 -3.86 5.72
N GLY A 96 -14.66 -4.72 5.35
CA GLY A 96 -14.07 -4.75 4.00
C GLY A 96 -13.69 -6.14 3.44
N GLN A 97 -14.48 -7.18 3.72
CA GLN A 97 -14.60 -8.42 2.91
C GLN A 97 -13.28 -9.18 2.58
N ARG A 98 -12.84 -10.08 3.47
CA ARG A 98 -13.04 -11.55 3.38
C ARG A 98 -12.29 -12.32 2.26
N VAL A 99 -11.41 -13.22 2.74
CA VAL A 99 -11.18 -14.61 2.26
C VAL A 99 -10.72 -14.81 0.81
N SER A 100 -9.46 -15.23 0.68
CA SER A 100 -9.05 -16.33 -0.23
C SER A 100 -8.06 -17.24 0.50
N LYS A 101 -8.59 -18.18 1.30
CA LYS A 101 -7.79 -19.32 1.81
C LYS A 101 -7.85 -20.44 0.78
N GLU A 102 -6.81 -20.58 -0.03
CA GLU A 102 -6.60 -21.81 -0.77
C GLU A 102 -5.11 -22.18 -0.75
N ALA A 103 -4.83 -23.41 -0.29
CA ALA A 103 -3.47 -23.90 -0.10
C ALA A 103 -3.24 -25.14 -0.96
N GLN A 104 -2.42 -24.99 -1.99
CA GLN A 104 -1.64 -26.04 -2.64
C GLN A 104 -0.50 -25.33 -3.41
N ALA A 105 0.75 -25.35 -2.97
CA ALA A 105 1.67 -26.49 -2.79
C ALA A 105 2.42 -26.91 -4.07
N THR A 106 3.45 -26.14 -4.42
CA THR A 106 4.72 -26.67 -4.98
C THR A 106 5.91 -25.79 -4.59
N GLN A 107 6.68 -26.23 -3.60
CA GLN A 107 8.15 -26.09 -3.60
C GLN A 107 8.71 -27.31 -4.37
N PRO A 108 9.86 -27.21 -5.08
CA PRO A 108 11.15 -26.96 -4.43
C PRO A 108 12.14 -26.03 -5.16
N SER A 109 12.94 -25.34 -4.34
CA SER A 109 14.25 -24.75 -4.67
C SER A 109 15.37 -25.81 -4.52
N PRO A 110 16.68 -25.50 -4.75
CA PRO A 110 17.30 -24.39 -5.48
C PRO A 110 18.28 -24.84 -6.60
N GLY A 111 18.66 -23.92 -7.50
CA GLY A 111 19.72 -24.12 -8.52
C GLY A 111 20.73 -22.97 -8.54
N LYS A 112 22.02 -23.25 -8.78
CA LYS A 112 23.15 -22.32 -8.58
C LYS A 112 23.88 -21.97 -9.89
N ASN A 113 24.67 -20.89 -9.84
CA ASN A 113 25.73 -20.46 -10.76
C ASN A 113 25.38 -19.75 -12.10
N GLN A 114 25.84 -18.49 -12.16
CA GLN A 114 26.37 -17.77 -13.34
C GLN A 114 27.80 -18.27 -13.71
N PRO A 115 28.50 -17.79 -14.78
CA PRO A 115 28.09 -17.14 -16.05
C PRO A 115 28.79 -17.80 -17.30
N VAL A 116 29.03 -17.01 -18.37
CA VAL A 116 29.82 -17.23 -19.62
C VAL A 116 29.10 -17.99 -20.78
N ALA A 117 29.30 -17.71 -22.08
CA ALA A 117 30.26 -16.81 -22.77
C ALA A 117 29.72 -16.18 -24.10
N MET A 118 30.49 -15.26 -24.69
CA MET A 118 30.39 -14.61 -26.03
C MET A 118 31.82 -14.34 -26.57
N PRO A 119 32.09 -13.95 -27.85
CA PRO A 119 31.30 -13.98 -29.11
C PRO A 119 31.93 -15.06 -30.06
N PRO A 120 32.37 -14.90 -31.35
CA PRO A 120 32.28 -13.82 -32.38
C PRO A 120 30.85 -13.58 -32.96
N THR A 121 30.53 -12.69 -33.93
CA THR A 121 31.22 -11.72 -34.84
C THR A 121 31.74 -12.23 -36.22
N PRO A 122 31.96 -11.34 -37.23
CA PRO A 122 31.04 -10.86 -38.30
C PRO A 122 31.43 -11.46 -39.70
N PRO A 123 31.15 -10.91 -40.92
CA PRO A 123 30.38 -9.74 -41.42
C PRO A 123 29.35 -10.15 -42.54
N ALA A 124 28.89 -9.41 -43.58
CA ALA A 124 29.16 -8.06 -44.12
C ALA A 124 28.01 -7.46 -44.98
N ALA A 125 27.99 -6.11 -45.09
CA ALA A 125 27.43 -5.27 -46.18
C ALA A 125 25.89 -5.29 -46.47
N ALA A 126 25.22 -4.22 -46.92
CA ALA A 126 25.58 -2.80 -47.17
C ALA A 126 24.31 -1.93 -46.90
N ALA A 127 24.42 -0.77 -46.24
CA ALA A 127 24.53 0.60 -46.81
C ALA A 127 23.24 1.17 -47.44
N GLY A 128 22.97 2.47 -47.22
CA GLY A 128 21.76 3.18 -47.64
C GLY A 128 20.82 3.51 -46.46
N GLU A 129 20.54 4.73 -45.98
CA GLU A 129 20.96 6.13 -46.19
C GLU A 129 19.71 7.04 -46.21
N GLU A 130 19.79 8.17 -45.51
CA GLU A 130 18.96 9.39 -45.62
C GLU A 130 17.42 9.29 -45.75
N ARG A 131 16.71 9.70 -44.67
CA ARG A 131 15.60 10.69 -44.74
C ARG A 131 15.07 11.14 -43.36
N ARG A 132 15.04 12.46 -43.19
CA ARG A 132 14.30 13.27 -42.18
C ARG A 132 13.67 14.45 -42.94
N PRO A 133 12.84 15.36 -42.36
CA PRO A 133 12.18 15.39 -41.05
C PRO A 133 10.65 15.72 -41.16
N ALA A 134 10.09 16.39 -40.13
CA ALA A 134 8.69 16.87 -39.97
C ALA A 134 7.66 15.76 -39.61
N GLU A 135 6.59 16.03 -38.84
CA GLU A 135 5.88 17.32 -38.63
C GLU A 135 5.44 17.59 -37.17
N LYS A 136 5.23 18.87 -36.82
CA LYS A 136 4.66 19.40 -35.55
C LYS A 136 4.49 20.93 -35.66
N PRO A 137 3.52 21.60 -34.99
CA PRO A 137 2.15 21.24 -34.61
C PRO A 137 1.13 22.08 -35.44
N PRO A 138 -0.10 22.35 -34.97
CA PRO A 138 -0.27 23.56 -34.14
C PRO A 138 -1.19 23.39 -32.92
N ALA A 139 -1.12 24.34 -31.98
CA ALA A 139 -2.09 24.48 -30.91
C ALA A 139 -3.40 25.12 -31.44
N ARG A 140 -4.52 24.89 -30.74
CA ARG A 140 -5.78 25.61 -31.00
C ARG A 140 -6.46 26.04 -29.71
N GLU A 141 -6.18 27.27 -29.32
CA GLU A 141 -7.00 28.04 -28.39
C GLU A 141 -8.27 28.52 -29.13
N GLY A 142 -9.43 28.59 -28.46
CA GLY A 142 -10.69 28.92 -29.14
C GLY A 142 -11.96 28.57 -28.38
N ASN A 143 -12.26 29.38 -27.36
CA ASN A 143 -13.48 29.41 -26.53
C ASN A 143 -14.79 28.88 -27.18
N GLY A 144 -15.53 28.04 -26.44
CA GLY A 144 -16.87 27.56 -26.80
C GLY A 144 -17.74 27.27 -25.57
N ALA A 145 -18.37 28.29 -24.98
CA ALA A 145 -19.09 28.18 -23.72
C ALA A 145 -20.46 27.47 -23.86
N LYS A 146 -20.56 26.21 -23.41
CA LYS A 146 -21.83 25.60 -23.01
C LYS A 146 -21.60 24.57 -21.90
N ALA A 147 -22.11 24.88 -20.70
CA ALA A 147 -22.07 24.04 -19.49
C ALA A 147 -20.74 23.27 -19.29
N ALA A 148 -19.74 23.94 -18.68
CA ALA A 148 -18.60 23.21 -18.13
C ALA A 148 -19.13 22.13 -17.16
N PRO A 149 -18.72 20.84 -17.29
CA PRO A 149 -19.20 19.80 -16.41
C PRO A 149 -18.79 20.16 -14.99
N THR A 150 -19.79 20.38 -14.12
CA THR A 150 -19.61 20.85 -12.74
C THR A 150 -18.65 19.90 -12.03
N ARG A 151 -17.37 20.30 -11.91
CA ARG A 151 -16.30 19.36 -11.57
C ARG A 151 -16.45 18.95 -10.11
N VAL A 152 -17.14 17.83 -9.92
CA VAL A 152 -17.50 17.31 -8.59
C VAL A 152 -16.26 17.23 -7.74
N LYS A 153 -16.32 17.85 -6.55
CA LYS A 153 -15.29 17.66 -5.52
C LYS A 153 -15.39 16.21 -5.04
N ALA A 154 -14.66 15.31 -5.69
CA ALA A 154 -14.56 13.91 -5.31
C ALA A 154 -13.10 13.56 -4.97
N SER A 155 -12.89 12.76 -3.92
CA SER A 155 -11.56 12.28 -3.52
C SER A 155 -10.96 11.31 -4.57
N PRO A 156 -9.64 11.05 -4.54
CA PRO A 156 -9.01 10.11 -5.48
C PRO A 156 -9.60 8.68 -5.39
N LEU A 157 -9.79 8.16 -4.17
CA LEU A 157 -10.45 6.87 -3.94
C LEU A 157 -11.91 6.87 -4.40
N ALA A 158 -12.66 7.94 -4.12
CA ALA A 158 -14.04 8.07 -4.58
C ALA A 158 -14.13 7.98 -6.12
N ARG A 159 -13.24 8.63 -6.86
CA ARG A 159 -13.23 8.54 -8.34
C ARG A 159 -12.86 7.15 -8.87
N ARG A 160 -12.00 6.41 -8.17
CA ARG A 160 -11.69 5.00 -8.52
C ARG A 160 -12.94 4.12 -8.34
N ILE A 161 -13.53 4.14 -7.14
CA ILE A 161 -14.73 3.37 -6.80
C ILE A 161 -15.91 3.71 -7.73
N ALA A 162 -16.14 5.00 -8.01
CA ALA A 162 -17.17 5.44 -8.95
C ALA A 162 -16.95 4.91 -10.37
N ALA A 163 -15.71 4.93 -10.87
CA ALA A 163 -15.38 4.39 -12.20
C ALA A 163 -15.52 2.86 -12.27
N GLU A 164 -15.13 2.14 -11.22
CA GLU A 164 -15.27 0.67 -11.15
C GLU A 164 -16.73 0.22 -11.00
N ARG A 165 -17.56 0.98 -10.29
CA ARG A 165 -18.99 0.69 -10.09
C ARG A 165 -19.92 1.31 -11.14
N GLY A 166 -19.38 2.14 -12.05
CA GLY A 166 -20.17 2.86 -13.07
C GLY A 166 -21.10 3.94 -12.50
N VAL A 167 -20.79 4.48 -11.32
CA VAL A 167 -21.61 5.50 -10.62
C VAL A 167 -21.22 6.89 -11.11
N ASP A 168 -22.18 7.66 -11.62
CA ASP A 168 -21.95 9.05 -12.01
C ASP A 168 -21.92 9.98 -10.77
N LEU A 169 -20.85 10.75 -10.65
CA LEU A 169 -20.58 11.61 -9.48
C LEU A 169 -21.46 12.85 -9.40
N VAL A 170 -22.12 13.29 -10.49
CA VAL A 170 -22.85 14.57 -10.55
C VAL A 170 -24.13 14.55 -9.71
N GLY A 171 -24.68 13.36 -9.43
CA GLY A 171 -25.84 13.15 -8.54
C GLY A 171 -25.50 12.77 -7.10
N VAL A 172 -24.23 12.60 -6.73
CA VAL A 172 -23.83 12.03 -5.42
C VAL A 172 -23.63 13.12 -4.38
N THR A 173 -24.38 13.04 -3.27
CA THR A 173 -24.18 13.89 -2.09
C THR A 173 -22.88 13.49 -1.37
N GLY A 174 -21.90 14.38 -1.35
CA GLY A 174 -20.61 14.11 -0.71
C GLY A 174 -20.60 14.40 0.80
N SER A 175 -20.27 13.39 1.61
CA SER A 175 -20.21 13.50 3.08
C SER A 175 -18.88 14.06 3.61
N GLY A 176 -17.89 14.28 2.74
CA GLY A 176 -16.59 14.84 3.09
C GLY A 176 -16.56 16.37 3.24
N PRO A 177 -15.46 16.94 3.76
CA PRO A 177 -15.33 18.38 3.96
C PRO A 177 -15.51 19.17 2.66
N GLU A 178 -16.23 20.29 2.76
CA GLU A 178 -16.74 21.09 1.62
C GLU A 178 -17.79 20.39 0.73
N GLY A 179 -18.51 19.39 1.23
CA GLY A 179 -19.48 18.61 0.43
C GLY A 179 -18.79 17.68 -0.57
N ARG A 180 -17.63 17.15 -0.19
CA ARG A 180 -16.75 16.36 -1.07
C ARG A 180 -17.17 14.89 -1.06
N VAL A 181 -17.39 14.31 -2.25
CA VAL A 181 -17.66 12.87 -2.39
C VAL A 181 -16.42 12.09 -1.95
N VAL A 182 -16.61 11.22 -0.95
CA VAL A 182 -15.60 10.32 -0.38
C VAL A 182 -15.98 8.86 -0.63
N ALA A 183 -15.07 7.93 -0.33
CA ALA A 183 -15.25 6.50 -0.59
C ALA A 183 -16.43 5.84 0.15
N ARG A 184 -17.09 6.55 1.08
CA ARG A 184 -18.28 6.10 1.82
C ARG A 184 -19.61 6.51 1.17
N ASP A 185 -19.56 7.35 0.13
CA ASP A 185 -20.73 7.88 -0.57
C ASP A 185 -21.08 7.09 -1.86
N LEU A 186 -20.41 5.95 -2.10
CA LEU A 186 -20.32 5.25 -3.40
C LEU A 186 -20.29 3.73 -3.27
#